data_AF-A0A365KWU1-F1
#
_entry.id   AF-A0A365KWU1-F1
#
_cell.length_a   1.000
_cell.length_b   1.000
_cell.length_c   1.000
_cell.angle_alpha   90.00
_cell.angle_beta   90.00
_cell.angle_gamma   90.00
#
_symmetry.space_group_name_H-M   'P 1'
#
loop_
_entity.id
_entity.type
_entity.pdbx_description
1 polymer ?
#
loop_
_entity_poly.entity_id
_entity_poly.type
_entity_poly.pdbx_seq_one_letter_code
_entity_poly.pdbx_strand_id
1 'polypeptide(L)' 'MDMYTTVLVIVVALAAIAVAFIAAKKTRKAKGLDSGVPTTEEARLEDSFARGEITESEYRRQVKELREKQNKNV' A
#
# COMPACT_ATOMS: atom_id res chain seq x y z
N MET A 1 -5.27 24.86 -31.75
CA MET A 1 -4.58 25.15 -30.48
C MET A 1 -3.32 25.90 -30.82
N ASP A 2 -3.05 26.99 -30.12
CA ASP A 2 -1.87 27.83 -30.34
C ASP A 2 -0.60 27.08 -29.94
N MET A 3 0.49 27.24 -30.70
CA MET A 3 1.74 26.48 -30.52
C MET A 3 2.29 26.60 -29.10
N TYR A 4 2.10 27.77 -28.47
CA TYR A 4 2.49 28.01 -27.08
C TYR A 4 1.67 27.16 -26.10
N THR A 5 0.37 26.97 -26.36
CA THR A 5 -0.49 26.12 -25.51
C THR A 5 -0.07 24.66 -25.59
N THR A 6 0.26 24.16 -26.78
CA THR A 6 0.73 22.78 -26.98
C THR A 6 2.04 22.53 -26.22
N VAL A 7 3.00 23.46 -26.30
CA VAL A 7 4.27 23.36 -25.57
C VAL A 7 4.04 23.36 -24.06
N LEU A 8 3.16 24.24 -23.57
CA LEU A 8 2.87 24.36 -22.13
C LEU A 8 2.23 23.07 -21.58
N VAL A 9 1.31 22.45 -22.33
CA VAL A 9 0.71 21.16 -21.98
C VAL A 9 1.76 20.04 -21.93
N ILE A 10 2.70 20.00 -22.88
CA ILE A 10 3.76 18.99 -22.90
C ILE A 10 4.68 19.14 -21.69
N VAL A 11 5.10 20.37 -21.34
CA VAL A 11 5.97 20.61 -20.18
C VAL A 11 5.28 20.23 -18.89
N VAL A 12 3.99 20.56 -18.72
CA VAL A 12 3.20 20.18 -17.54
C VAL A 12 3.06 18.66 -17.43
N ALA A 13 2.81 17.97 -18.55
CA ALA A 13 2.73 16.51 -18.58
C ALA A 13 4.05 15.84 -18.18
N LEU A 14 5.19 16.34 -18.69
CA LEU A 14 6.51 15.83 -18.32
C LEU A 14 6.83 16.07 -16.83
N ALA A 15 6.48 17.24 -16.29
CA ALA A 15 6.66 17.55 -14.88
C ALA A 15 5.81 16.63 -13.98
N ALA A 16 4.55 16.37 -14.35
CA ALA A 16 3.68 15.46 -13.60
C ALA A 16 4.24 14.03 -13.54
N ILE A 17 4.78 13.52 -14.65
CA ILE A 17 5.42 12.19 -14.71
C ILE A 17 6.67 12.14 -13.80
N ALA A 18 7.50 13.19 -13.82
CA ALA A 18 8.69 13.26 -12.97
C ALA A 18 8.34 13.27 -11.47
N VAL A 19 7.32 14.04 -11.07
CA VAL A 19 6.82 14.07 -9.68
C VAL A 19 6.27 12.71 -9.26
N ALA A 20 5.51 12.02 -10.13
CA ALA A 20 5.02 10.68 -9.86
C ALA A 20 6.17 9.68 -9.63
N PHE A 21 7.25 9.78 -10.41
CA PHE A 21 8.43 8.92 -10.27
C PHE A 21 9.19 9.19 -8.96
N ILE A 22 9.34 10.45 -8.57
CA ILE A 22 9.98 10.86 -7.31
C ILE A 22 9.13 10.44 -6.11
N ALA A 23 7.82 10.65 -6.15
CA ALA A 23 6.88 10.21 -5.13
C ALA A 23 6.92 8.69 -4.97
N ALA A 24 6.87 7.92 -6.07
CA ALA A 24 6.98 6.46 -6.02
C ALA A 24 8.32 5.99 -5.43
N LYS A 25 9.43 6.66 -5.73
CA LYS A 25 10.76 6.33 -5.17
C LYS A 25 10.86 6.68 -3.68
N LYS A 26 10.23 7.77 -3.24
CA LYS A 26 10.17 8.17 -1.82
C LYS A 26 9.24 7.25 -1.02
N THR A 27 8.12 6.84 -1.60
CA THR A 27 7.23 5.82 -1.04
C THR A 27 7.94 4.48 -0.94
N ARG A 28 8.77 4.06 -1.91
CA ARG A 28 9.57 2.83 -1.76
C ARG A 28 10.60 2.89 -0.63
N LYS A 29 11.20 4.05 -0.35
CA LYS A 29 12.13 4.19 0.79
C LYS A 29 11.41 4.23 2.15
N ALA A 30 10.20 4.78 2.24
CA ALA A 30 9.38 4.70 3.46
C ALA A 30 8.74 3.31 3.65
N LYS A 31 8.36 2.64 2.56
CA LYS A 31 7.77 1.30 2.57
C LYS A 31 8.78 0.18 2.81
N GLY A 32 10.07 0.51 2.93
CA GLY A 32 11.12 -0.44 3.33
C GLY A 32 11.49 -0.39 4.82
N LEU A 33 11.00 0.60 5.58
CA LEU A 33 11.29 0.71 7.03
C LEU A 33 10.06 0.53 7.93
N ASP A 34 8.85 0.62 7.38
CA ASP A 34 7.58 0.36 8.09
C ASP A 34 6.78 -0.79 7.47
N SER A 35 7.45 -1.61 6.66
CA SER A 35 6.88 -2.88 6.22
C SER A 35 7.40 -3.96 7.16
N GLY A 36 6.84 -4.00 8.38
CA GLY A 36 6.38 -5.29 8.86
C GLY A 36 5.49 -5.80 7.74
N VAL A 37 6.05 -6.66 6.88
CA VAL A 37 5.33 -7.27 5.77
C VAL A 37 4.03 -7.73 6.40
N PRO A 38 2.85 -7.17 6.05
CA PRO A 38 1.61 -7.73 6.54
C PRO A 38 1.71 -9.17 6.09
N THR A 39 1.89 -10.05 7.08
CA THR A 39 2.11 -11.45 6.79
C THR A 39 0.98 -11.80 5.83
N THR A 40 1.29 -12.49 4.74
CA THR A 40 0.31 -12.73 3.66
C THR A 40 -1.02 -13.28 4.21
N GLU A 41 -0.99 -13.82 5.43
CA GLU A 41 -2.08 -14.18 6.33
C GLU A 41 -2.93 -12.99 6.87
N GLU A 42 -2.37 -11.92 7.43
CA GLU A 42 -3.13 -10.73 7.90
C GLU A 42 -3.90 -10.06 6.76
N ALA A 43 -3.24 -9.88 5.61
CA ALA A 43 -3.88 -9.33 4.42
C ALA A 43 -5.00 -10.24 3.88
N ARG A 44 -4.82 -11.56 3.95
CA ARG A 44 -5.87 -12.54 3.59
C ARG A 44 -7.04 -12.51 4.56
N LEU A 45 -6.78 -12.29 5.84
CA LEU A 45 -7.80 -12.20 6.89
C LEU A 45 -8.66 -10.96 6.77
N GLU A 46 -8.04 -9.82 6.50
CA GLU A 46 -8.75 -8.55 6.26
C GLU A 46 -9.63 -8.65 5.02
N ASP A 47 -9.12 -9.27 3.96
CA ASP A 47 -9.84 -9.46 2.72
C ASP A 47 -10.99 -10.48 2.85
N SER A 48 -10.83 -11.54 3.66
CA SER A 48 -11.92 -12.47 3.99
C SER A 48 -13.01 -11.81 4.84
N PHE A 49 -12.63 -10.90 5.75
CA PHE A 49 -13.57 -10.11 6.55
C PHE A 49 -14.32 -9.09 5.68
N ALA A 50 -13.62 -8.40 4.78
CA ALA A 50 -14.22 -7.45 3.83
C ALA A 50 -15.20 -8.13 2.86
N ARG A 51 -14.94 -9.39 2.52
CA ARG A 51 -15.85 -10.25 1.74
C ARG A 51 -17.00 -10.84 2.55
N GLY A 52 -17.00 -10.67 3.87
CA GLY A 52 -18.01 -11.23 4.78
C GLY A 52 -17.94 -12.75 4.93
N GLU A 53 -16.81 -13.37 4.53
CA GLU A 53 -16.60 -14.82 4.63
C GLU A 53 -16.33 -15.26 6.08
N ILE A 54 -15.87 -14.33 6.93
CA ILE A 54 -15.63 -14.57 8.35
C ILE A 54 -16.33 -13.52 9.20
N THR A 55 -16.74 -13.92 10.40
CA THR A 55 -17.35 -13.00 11.37
C THR A 55 -16.29 -12.14 12.07
N GLU A 56 -16.69 -10.98 12.59
CA GLU A 56 -15.79 -10.08 13.31
C GLU A 56 -15.10 -10.76 14.50
N SER A 57 -15.80 -11.66 15.19
CA SER A 57 -15.24 -12.49 16.27
C SER A 57 -14.11 -13.40 15.80
N GLU A 58 -14.23 -13.98 14.61
CA GLU A 58 -13.21 -14.85 14.03
C GLU A 58 -12.01 -14.05 13.52
N TYR A 59 -12.26 -12.90 12.90
CA TYR A 59 -11.22 -11.99 12.48
C TYR A 59 -10.34 -11.55 13.66
N ARG A 60 -10.94 -11.06 14.75
CA ARG A 60 -10.20 -10.63 15.95
C ARG A 60 -9.37 -11.76 16.57
N ARG A 61 -9.94 -12.98 16.62
CA ARG A 61 -9.26 -14.15 17.18
C ARG A 61 -8.02 -14.51 16.36
N GLN A 62 -8.16 -14.58 15.04
CA GLN A 62 -7.08 -14.95 14.14
C GLN A 62 -5.97 -13.87 14.06
N VAL A 63 -6.34 -12.58 14.05
CA VAL A 63 -5.37 -11.48 14.12
C VAL A 63 -4.55 -11.53 15.41
N LYS A 64 -5.20 -11.83 16.55
CA LYS A 64 -4.51 -12.00 17.83
C LYS A 64 -3.52 -13.17 17.80
N GLU A 65 -3.94 -14.32 17.27
CA GLU A 65 -3.08 -15.50 17.13
C GLU A 65 -1.89 -15.25 16.21
N LEU A 66 -2.08 -14.52 15.09
CA LEU A 66 -0.99 -14.12 14.20
C LEU A 66 0.02 -13.21 14.88
N ARG A 67 -0.46 -12.23 15.66
CA ARG A 67 0.40 -11.32 16.42
C ARG A 67 1.20 -12.04 17.51
N GLU A 68 0.57 -13.00 18.19
CA GLU A 68 1.26 -13.85 19.18
C GLU A 68 2.32 -14.75 18.54
N LYS A 69 2.05 -15.30 17.35
CA LYS A 69 3.03 -16.08 16.58
C LYS A 69 4.22 -15.23 16.12
N GLN A 70 3.98 -14.02 15.61
CA GLN A 70 5.05 -13.11 15.20
C GLN A 70 5.93 -12.71 16.38
N ASN A 71 5.34 -12.43 17.55
CA ASN A 71 6.08 -12.04 18.75
C ASN A 71 6.88 -13.19 19.40
N LYS A 72 6.55 -14.45 19.08
CA LYS A 72 7.30 -15.64 19.53
C LYS A 72 8.49 -16.00 18.62
N ASN A 73 8.51 -15.47 17.40
CA ASN A 73 9.48 -15.81 16.36
C ASN A 73 10.56 -14.71 16.16
N VAL A 74 10.59 -13.74 17.08
CA VAL A 74 11.60 -12.67 17.23
C VAL A 74 12.34 -12.92 18.55
#